data_AF-K5BFS5-F1
#
_entry.id   AF-K5BFS5-F1
#
_cell.length_a   1.000
_cell.length_b   1.000
_cell.length_c   1.000
_cell.angle_alpha   90.00
_cell.angle_beta   90.00
_cell.angle_gamma   90.00
#
_symmetry.space_group_name_H-M   'P 1'
#
loop_
_entity.id
_entity.type
_entity.pdbx_description
1 polymer ?
#
loop_
_entity_poly.entity_id
_entity_poly.type
_entity_poly.pdbx_seq_one_letter_code
_entity_poly.pdbx_strand_id
1 'polypeptide(L)'
;MILWLIASIPKEIWIVLGITAAVGVVAFAVEKALEARERRRLAAEQRKRAERAARAERERAERIATLGRRNAALLEGAMAAVGRIAASEAARNGWLGEFDFSGDLQEITEHFRRAHDLRKVTDKLSRLDKPSADDRRILAEANRTIAELERVGAERAALIERCALEAQRIDESLRQQRIDAKTAEERAKLHAELSALLYGIEAAPPAQAASPGTDTVLARVQAYRELTEQIRVARETTRREQSPGAG
;
A
#
# COMPACT_ATOMS: atom_id res chain seq x y z
N MET A 1 65.69 34.77 16.67
CA MET A 1 65.11 35.65 15.63
C MET A 1 63.75 35.15 15.11
N ILE A 2 62.90 34.60 15.99
CA ILE A 2 61.55 34.11 15.63
C ILE A 2 60.49 34.92 16.39
N LEU A 3 60.77 35.29 17.65
CA LEU A 3 59.90 36.16 18.47
C LEU A 3 59.69 37.56 17.90
N TRP A 4 60.65 38.10 17.15
CA TRP A 4 60.53 39.44 16.53
C TRP A 4 59.64 39.42 15.27
N LEU A 5 59.63 38.33 14.51
CA LEU A 5 58.72 38.16 13.36
C LEU A 5 57.25 38.02 13.79
N ILE A 6 57.00 37.43 14.97
CA ILE A 6 55.66 37.26 15.55
C ILE A 6 55.07 38.62 15.99
N ALA A 7 55.92 39.58 16.37
CA ALA A 7 55.53 40.92 16.80
C ALA A 7 55.25 41.91 15.64
N SER A 8 55.70 41.61 14.41
CA SER A 8 55.41 42.42 13.21
C SER A 8 54.07 42.08 12.54
N ILE A 9 53.34 41.10 13.07
CA ILE A 9 52.01 40.72 12.59
C ILE A 9 50.99 41.73 13.13
N PRO A 10 50.24 42.45 12.26
CA PRO A 10 49.19 43.38 12.68
C PRO A 10 48.24 42.76 13.71
N LYS A 11 47.85 43.53 14.74
CA LYS A 11 46.95 43.10 15.83
C LYS A 11 45.64 42.47 15.32
N GLU A 12 45.20 42.90 14.15
CA GLU A 12 44.03 42.42 13.42
C GLU A 12 44.13 40.92 13.08
N ILE A 13 45.33 40.41 12.77
CA ILE A 13 45.53 38.99 12.42
C ILE A 13 45.41 38.08 13.66
N TRP A 14 45.90 38.55 14.82
CA TRP A 14 45.73 37.82 16.08
C TRP A 14 44.27 37.71 16.50
N ILE A 15 43.47 38.75 16.25
CA ILE A 15 42.03 38.76 16.50
C ILE A 15 41.33 37.74 15.58
N VAL A 16 41.65 37.74 14.28
CA VAL A 16 41.08 36.77 13.32
C VAL A 16 41.45 35.34 13.71
N LEU A 17 42.71 35.06 14.05
CA LEU A 17 43.15 33.73 14.47
C LEU A 17 42.40 33.24 15.72
N GLY A 18 42.21 34.12 16.70
CA GLY A 18 41.44 33.83 17.91
C GLY A 18 39.97 33.54 17.61
N ILE A 19 39.34 34.32 16.73
CA ILE A 19 37.94 34.09 16.30
C ILE A 19 37.82 32.74 15.58
N THR A 20 38.72 32.44 14.64
CA THR A 20 38.70 31.18 13.89
C THR A 20 38.87 29.98 14.82
N ALA A 21 39.79 30.05 15.78
CA ALA A 21 39.97 29.01 16.79
C ALA A 21 38.69 28.84 17.66
N ALA A 22 38.08 29.94 18.10
CA ALA A 22 36.85 29.92 18.88
C ALA A 22 35.67 29.30 18.09
N VAL A 23 35.51 29.67 16.82
CA VAL A 23 34.49 29.09 15.93
C VAL A 23 34.71 27.59 15.75
N GLY A 24 35.95 27.14 15.56
CA GLY A 24 36.29 25.73 15.44
C GLY A 24 35.92 24.92 16.69
N VAL A 25 36.19 25.46 17.89
CA VAL A 25 35.80 24.83 19.17
C VAL A 25 34.29 24.75 19.32
N VAL A 26 33.56 25.81 18.96
CA VAL A 26 32.09 25.84 19.01
C VAL A 26 31.50 24.81 18.04
N ALA A 27 32.00 24.75 16.80
CA ALA A 27 31.54 23.78 15.81
C ALA A 27 31.72 22.33 16.30
N PHE A 28 32.92 22.00 16.81
CA PHE A 28 33.21 20.69 17.38
C PHE A 28 32.30 20.34 18.57
N ALA A 29 32.05 21.30 19.47
CA ALA A 29 31.15 21.10 20.61
C ALA A 29 29.70 20.83 20.17
N VAL A 30 29.23 21.53 19.13
CA VAL A 30 27.90 21.33 18.56
C VAL A 30 27.77 19.94 17.93
N GLU A 31 28.75 19.50 17.13
CA GLU A 31 28.76 18.15 16.54
C GLU A 31 28.67 17.07 17.62
N LYS A 32 29.49 17.17 18.68
CA LYS A 32 29.46 16.21 19.80
C LYS A 32 28.13 16.23 20.55
N ALA A 33 27.52 17.39 20.72
CA ALA A 33 26.21 17.51 21.36
C ALA A 33 25.10 16.87 20.52
N LEU A 34 25.14 17.03 19.19
CA LEU A 34 24.21 16.39 18.26
C LEU A 34 24.36 14.87 18.27
N GLU A 35 25.60 14.35 18.14
CA GLU A 35 25.88 12.91 18.23
C GLU A 35 25.39 12.31 19.56
N ALA A 36 25.64 12.99 20.68
CA ALA A 36 25.18 12.54 21.99
C ALA A 36 23.65 12.54 22.10
N ARG A 37 22.97 13.51 21.48
CA ARG A 37 21.51 13.58 21.45
C ARG A 37 20.92 12.45 20.62
N GLU A 38 21.49 12.13 19.47
CA GLU A 38 21.07 11.00 18.63
C GLU A 38 21.28 9.66 19.33
N ARG A 39 22.46 9.42 19.92
CA ARG A 39 22.73 8.21 20.71
C ARG A 39 21.75 8.05 21.87
N ARG A 40 21.41 9.14 22.57
CA ARG A 40 20.40 9.13 23.64
C ARG A 40 19.00 8.82 23.10
N ARG A 41 18.62 9.37 21.95
CA ARG A 41 17.34 9.07 21.29
C ARG A 41 17.26 7.59 20.90
N LEU A 42 18.27 7.06 20.21
CA LEU A 42 18.35 5.66 19.82
C LEU A 42 18.35 4.73 21.04
N ALA A 43 19.12 5.04 22.08
CA ALA A 43 19.13 4.27 23.32
C ALA A 43 17.77 4.31 24.05
N ALA A 44 17.09 5.47 24.06
CA ALA A 44 15.75 5.60 24.62
C ALA A 44 14.71 4.82 23.83
N GLU A 45 14.78 4.84 22.49
CA GLU A 45 13.91 4.03 21.62
C GLU A 45 14.16 2.53 21.81
N GLN A 46 15.42 2.10 21.87
CA GLN A 46 15.76 0.70 22.15
C GLN A 46 15.26 0.26 23.52
N ARG A 47 15.43 1.09 24.56
CA ARG A 47 14.89 0.82 25.90
C ARG A 47 13.37 0.70 25.88
N LYS A 48 12.67 1.61 25.20
CA LYS A 48 11.21 1.55 25.05
C LYS A 48 10.76 0.28 24.31
N ARG A 49 11.49 -0.12 23.26
CA ARG A 49 11.21 -1.37 22.52
C ARG A 49 11.46 -2.60 23.38
N ALA A 50 12.58 -2.64 24.09
CA ALA A 50 12.93 -3.72 25.01
C ALA A 50 11.92 -3.84 26.16
N GLU A 51 11.48 -2.72 26.72
CA GLU A 51 10.47 -2.69 27.78
C GLU A 51 9.11 -3.17 27.26
N ARG A 52 8.68 -2.75 26.07
CA ARG A 52 7.45 -3.23 25.43
C ARG A 52 7.52 -4.73 25.15
N ALA A 53 8.64 -5.21 24.61
CA ALA A 53 8.85 -6.63 24.36
C ALA A 53 8.82 -7.44 25.67
N ALA A 54 9.50 -6.95 26.72
CA ALA A 54 9.48 -7.61 28.03
C ALA A 54 8.09 -7.64 28.67
N ARG A 55 7.29 -6.57 28.51
CA ARG A 55 5.89 -6.55 28.95
C ARG A 55 5.05 -7.56 28.16
N ALA A 56 5.16 -7.57 26.84
CA ALA A 56 4.43 -8.51 25.99
C ALA A 56 4.76 -9.97 26.32
N GLU A 57 6.04 -10.28 26.55
CA GLU A 57 6.47 -11.63 26.97
C GLU A 57 5.90 -12.02 28.34
N ARG A 58 5.85 -11.09 29.30
CA ARG A 58 5.25 -11.34 30.62
C ARG A 58 3.75 -11.61 30.52
N GLU A 59 3.02 -10.78 29.78
CA GLU A 59 1.58 -10.97 29.57
C GLU A 59 1.30 -12.30 28.86
N ARG A 60 2.12 -12.67 27.87
CA ARG A 60 2.03 -13.96 27.18
C ARG A 60 2.29 -15.12 28.13
N ALA A 61 3.33 -15.04 28.95
CA ALA A 61 3.62 -16.06 29.95
C ALA A 61 2.46 -16.22 30.95
N GLU A 62 1.87 -15.12 31.40
CA GLU A 62 0.71 -15.12 32.29
C GLU A 62 -0.54 -15.74 31.63
N ARG A 63 -0.81 -15.40 30.37
CA ARG A 63 -1.89 -16.02 29.58
C ARG A 63 -1.67 -17.52 29.42
N ILE A 64 -0.45 -17.96 29.11
CA ILE A 64 -0.12 -19.39 28.99
C ILE A 64 -0.30 -20.11 30.34
N ALA A 65 0.09 -19.48 31.45
CA ALA A 65 -0.08 -20.05 32.79
C ALA A 65 -1.55 -20.19 33.21
N THR A 66 -2.40 -19.25 32.75
CA THR A 66 -3.82 -19.18 33.10
C THR A 66 -4.71 -20.03 32.19
N LEU A 67 -4.40 -20.09 30.90
CA LEU A 67 -5.27 -20.71 29.87
C LEU A 67 -4.69 -22.01 29.29
N GLY A 68 -3.39 -22.24 29.49
CA GLY A 68 -2.63 -23.25 28.75
C GLY A 68 -2.21 -22.76 27.36
N ARG A 69 -1.12 -23.33 26.84
CA ARG A 69 -0.45 -22.86 25.61
C ARG A 69 -1.38 -22.77 24.40
N ARG A 70 -2.20 -23.79 24.17
CA ARG A 70 -3.08 -23.86 22.99
C ARG A 70 -4.18 -22.80 23.05
N ASN A 71 -4.86 -22.69 24.17
CA ASN A 71 -5.97 -21.77 24.34
C ASN A 71 -5.49 -20.31 24.40
N ALA A 72 -4.31 -20.07 24.98
CA ALA A 72 -3.66 -18.76 24.92
C ALA A 72 -3.38 -18.32 23.48
N ALA A 73 -2.88 -19.23 22.62
CA ALA A 73 -2.64 -18.91 21.21
C ALA A 73 -3.93 -18.58 20.43
N LEU A 74 -5.05 -19.26 20.73
CA LEU A 74 -6.35 -18.96 20.12
C LEU A 74 -6.87 -17.58 20.55
N LEU A 75 -6.76 -17.24 21.84
CA LEU A 75 -7.14 -15.92 22.34
C LEU A 75 -6.24 -14.82 21.75
N GLU A 76 -4.93 -15.04 21.68
CA GLU A 76 -3.99 -14.11 21.03
C GLU A 76 -4.33 -13.88 19.55
N GLY A 77 -4.71 -14.95 18.83
CA GLY A 77 -5.20 -14.85 17.46
C GLY A 77 -6.47 -14.00 17.34
N ALA A 78 -7.45 -14.23 18.22
CA ALA A 78 -8.68 -13.43 18.27
C ALA A 78 -8.41 -11.95 18.59
N MET A 79 -7.56 -11.65 19.57
CA MET A 79 -7.16 -10.27 19.89
C MET A 79 -6.47 -9.59 18.70
N ALA A 80 -5.60 -10.32 18.00
CA ALA A 80 -4.95 -9.81 16.80
C ALA A 80 -5.96 -9.56 15.66
N ALA A 81 -6.97 -10.42 15.52
CA ALA A 81 -8.06 -10.24 14.55
C ALA A 81 -8.89 -8.99 14.85
N VAL A 82 -9.28 -8.77 16.11
CA VAL A 82 -9.94 -7.52 16.55
C VAL A 82 -9.07 -6.30 16.21
N GLY A 83 -7.77 -6.38 16.47
CA GLY A 83 -6.81 -5.33 16.10
C GLY A 83 -6.80 -5.03 14.59
N ARG A 84 -6.89 -6.05 13.74
CA ARG A 84 -6.99 -5.87 12.28
C ARG A 84 -8.32 -5.24 11.86
N ILE A 85 -9.44 -5.63 12.47
CA ILE A 85 -10.75 -5.01 12.23
C ILE A 85 -10.69 -3.53 12.57
N ALA A 86 -10.20 -3.18 13.76
CA ALA A 86 -10.11 -1.79 14.21
C ALA A 86 -9.16 -0.93 13.37
N ALA A 87 -8.09 -1.53 12.83
CA ALA A 87 -7.15 -0.83 11.95
C ALA A 87 -7.61 -0.72 10.48
N SER A 88 -8.68 -1.44 10.11
CA SER A 88 -9.19 -1.46 8.73
C SER A 88 -9.60 -0.07 8.25
N GLU A 89 -9.54 0.13 6.94
CA GLU A 89 -10.08 1.34 6.33
C GLU A 89 -11.61 1.39 6.49
N ALA A 90 -12.27 0.25 6.36
CA ALA A 90 -13.70 0.08 6.55
C ALA A 90 -14.15 0.60 7.94
N ALA A 91 -13.42 0.24 9.01
CA ALA A 91 -13.71 0.75 10.35
C ALA A 91 -13.51 2.27 10.44
N ARG A 92 -12.38 2.78 9.93
CA ARG A 92 -12.03 4.22 10.02
C ARG A 92 -12.98 5.12 9.25
N ASN A 93 -13.51 4.63 8.14
CA ASN A 93 -14.48 5.35 7.32
C ASN A 93 -15.94 5.08 7.73
N GLY A 94 -16.17 4.37 8.85
CA GLY A 94 -17.50 4.13 9.41
C GLY A 94 -18.32 3.05 8.70
N TRP A 95 -17.77 2.33 7.72
CA TRP A 95 -18.48 1.27 6.98
C TRP A 95 -18.89 0.10 7.86
N LEU A 96 -18.13 -0.19 8.92
CA LEU A 96 -18.42 -1.29 9.84
C LEU A 96 -19.37 -0.90 10.98
N GLY A 97 -19.71 0.39 11.10
CA GLY A 97 -20.46 0.90 12.25
C GLY A 97 -19.68 0.80 13.57
N GLU A 98 -20.40 0.94 14.68
CA GLU A 98 -19.87 0.70 16.02
C GLU A 98 -19.82 -0.80 16.30
N PHE A 99 -18.67 -1.28 16.78
CA PHE A 99 -18.47 -2.67 17.14
C PHE A 99 -17.68 -2.79 18.44
N ASP A 100 -18.04 -3.76 19.26
CA ASP A 100 -17.33 -4.09 20.49
C ASP A 100 -17.22 -5.61 20.64
N PHE A 101 -15.97 -6.10 20.66
CA PHE A 101 -15.63 -7.52 20.86
C PHE A 101 -15.20 -7.84 22.30
N SER A 102 -15.29 -6.87 23.22
CA SER A 102 -14.84 -7.04 24.60
C SER A 102 -15.58 -8.18 25.31
N GLY A 103 -16.90 -8.26 25.13
CA GLY A 103 -17.73 -9.36 25.63
C GLY A 103 -17.30 -10.72 25.05
N ASP A 104 -17.03 -10.79 23.75
CA ASP A 104 -16.59 -12.03 23.09
C ASP A 104 -15.23 -12.51 23.62
N LEU A 105 -14.28 -11.59 23.76
CA LEU A 105 -12.95 -11.91 24.29
C LEU A 105 -13.03 -12.33 25.76
N GLN A 106 -13.93 -11.73 26.55
CA GLN A 106 -14.16 -12.12 27.94
C GLN A 106 -14.75 -13.54 28.02
N GLU A 107 -15.75 -13.85 27.20
CA GLU A 107 -16.34 -15.19 27.13
C GLU A 107 -15.33 -16.24 26.69
N ILE A 108 -14.54 -15.99 25.64
CA ILE A 108 -13.47 -16.89 25.19
C ILE A 108 -12.48 -17.15 26.34
N THR A 109 -12.03 -16.08 27.00
CA THR A 109 -11.08 -16.17 28.13
C THR A 109 -11.65 -17.03 29.26
N GLU A 110 -12.92 -16.82 29.61
CA GLU A 110 -13.56 -17.55 30.69
C GLU A 110 -13.74 -19.04 30.39
N HIS A 111 -14.19 -19.39 29.17
CA HIS A 111 -14.31 -20.79 28.75
C HIS A 111 -12.95 -21.50 28.79
N PHE A 112 -11.90 -20.86 28.25
CA PHE A 112 -10.55 -21.40 28.24
C PHE A 112 -9.93 -21.53 29.64
N ARG A 113 -10.17 -20.55 30.53
CA ARG A 113 -9.73 -20.60 31.92
C ARG A 113 -10.37 -21.78 32.66
N ARG A 114 -11.70 -21.93 32.56
CA ARG A 114 -12.43 -23.06 33.17
C ARG A 114 -11.95 -24.40 32.63
N ALA A 115 -11.74 -24.52 31.32
CA ALA A 115 -11.21 -25.73 30.71
C ALA A 115 -9.81 -26.08 31.24
N HIS A 116 -8.95 -25.07 31.40
CA HIS A 116 -7.60 -25.26 31.93
C HIS A 116 -7.59 -25.67 33.40
N ASP A 117 -8.42 -25.03 34.23
CA ASP A 117 -8.55 -25.34 35.65
C ASP A 117 -9.14 -26.73 35.88
N LEU A 118 -10.18 -27.11 35.11
CA LEU A 118 -10.71 -28.48 35.12
C LEU A 118 -9.61 -29.48 34.77
N ARG A 119 -8.84 -29.22 33.70
CA ARG A 119 -7.77 -30.11 33.26
C ARG A 119 -6.70 -30.32 34.34
N LYS A 120 -6.30 -29.26 35.05
CA LYS A 120 -5.34 -29.38 36.18
C LYS A 120 -5.82 -30.36 37.25
N VAL A 121 -7.11 -30.34 37.58
CA VAL A 121 -7.68 -31.23 38.61
C VAL A 121 -7.89 -32.64 38.04
N THR A 122 -8.41 -32.75 36.82
CA THR A 122 -8.56 -34.02 36.08
C THR A 122 -7.22 -34.75 35.97
N ASP A 123 -6.14 -34.05 35.63
CA ASP A 123 -4.80 -34.62 35.53
C ASP A 123 -4.31 -35.14 36.89
N LYS A 124 -4.55 -34.42 37.99
CA LYS A 124 -4.20 -34.87 39.34
C LYS A 124 -4.98 -36.13 39.74
N LEU A 125 -6.29 -36.13 39.53
CA LEU A 125 -7.16 -37.26 39.87
C LEU A 125 -6.80 -38.51 39.04
N SER A 126 -6.48 -38.32 37.76
CA SER A 126 -6.08 -39.42 36.85
C SER A 126 -4.78 -40.13 37.25
N ARG A 127 -3.95 -39.50 38.08
CA ARG A 127 -2.65 -40.05 38.54
C ARG A 127 -2.75 -40.82 39.85
N LEU A 128 -3.91 -40.83 40.51
CA LEU A 128 -4.08 -41.60 41.73
C LEU A 128 -4.08 -43.11 41.41
N ASP A 129 -3.43 -43.88 42.27
CA ASP A 129 -3.43 -45.34 42.15
C ASP A 129 -4.81 -45.92 42.49
N LYS A 130 -5.19 -46.99 41.78
CA LYS A 130 -6.45 -47.75 41.98
C LYS A 130 -7.72 -46.88 41.87
N PRO A 131 -7.98 -46.26 40.70
CA PRO A 131 -9.16 -45.43 40.51
C PRO A 131 -10.46 -46.23 40.71
N SER A 132 -11.38 -45.65 41.46
CA SER A 132 -12.72 -46.19 41.67
C SER A 132 -13.58 -46.08 40.41
N ALA A 133 -14.75 -46.74 40.41
CA ALA A 133 -15.72 -46.57 39.32
C ALA A 133 -16.24 -45.13 39.22
N ASP A 134 -16.35 -44.43 40.36
CA ASP A 134 -16.79 -43.04 40.39
C ASP A 134 -15.72 -42.08 39.86
N ASP A 135 -14.45 -42.31 40.21
CA ASP A 135 -13.32 -41.55 39.66
C ASP A 135 -13.28 -41.63 38.13
N ARG A 136 -13.47 -42.83 37.58
CA ARG A 136 -13.54 -43.02 36.11
C ARG A 136 -14.72 -42.26 35.49
N ARG A 137 -15.87 -42.27 36.16
CA ARG A 137 -17.08 -41.58 35.69
C ARG A 137 -16.88 -40.07 35.67
N ILE A 138 -16.40 -39.49 36.78
CA ILE A 138 -16.20 -38.04 36.89
C ILE A 138 -15.07 -37.55 35.98
N LEU A 139 -14.01 -38.33 35.76
CA LEU A 139 -12.97 -38.02 34.79
C LEU A 139 -13.52 -38.00 33.35
N ALA A 140 -14.39 -38.95 32.99
CA ALA A 140 -15.02 -38.97 31.67
C ALA A 140 -15.98 -37.79 31.46
N GLU A 141 -16.69 -37.36 32.50
CA GLU A 141 -17.52 -36.16 32.47
C GLU A 141 -16.68 -34.90 32.35
N ALA A 142 -15.65 -34.74 33.19
CA ALA A 142 -14.75 -33.59 33.16
C ALA A 142 -14.08 -33.44 31.79
N ASN A 143 -13.59 -34.54 31.19
CA ASN A 143 -12.99 -34.50 29.85
C ASN A 143 -13.97 -34.06 28.76
N ARG A 144 -15.25 -34.46 28.84
CA ARG A 144 -16.28 -33.99 27.91
C ARG A 144 -16.55 -32.50 28.09
N THR A 145 -16.70 -32.03 29.32
CA THR A 145 -16.90 -30.62 29.63
C THR A 145 -15.71 -29.76 29.19
N ILE A 146 -14.48 -30.22 29.44
CA ILE A 146 -13.26 -29.56 28.98
C ILE A 146 -13.27 -29.40 27.46
N ALA A 147 -13.57 -30.48 26.72
CA ALA A 147 -13.61 -30.44 25.26
C ALA A 147 -14.68 -29.47 24.73
N GLU A 148 -15.84 -29.43 25.37
CA GLU A 148 -16.93 -28.52 24.99
C GLU A 148 -16.57 -27.05 25.23
N LEU A 149 -16.00 -26.72 26.39
CA LEU A 149 -15.54 -25.37 26.70
C LEU A 149 -14.49 -24.89 25.70
N GLU A 150 -13.53 -25.75 25.34
CA GLU A 150 -12.51 -25.42 24.33
C GLU A 150 -13.10 -25.27 22.93
N ARG A 151 -14.07 -26.11 22.56
CA ARG A 151 -14.76 -26.03 21.27
C ARG A 151 -15.51 -24.71 21.14
N VAL A 152 -16.34 -24.35 22.13
CA VAL A 152 -17.13 -23.11 22.13
C VAL A 152 -16.21 -21.88 22.06
N GLY A 153 -15.14 -21.84 22.87
CA GLY A 153 -14.17 -20.74 22.82
C GLY A 153 -13.44 -20.65 21.49
N ALA A 154 -13.05 -21.79 20.90
CA ALA A 154 -12.38 -21.82 19.59
C ALA A 154 -13.31 -21.39 18.44
N GLU A 155 -14.58 -21.78 18.48
CA GLU A 155 -15.58 -21.36 17.49
C GLU A 155 -15.82 -19.86 17.53
N ARG A 156 -15.92 -19.26 18.73
CA ARG A 156 -16.06 -17.81 18.87
C ARG A 156 -14.81 -17.07 18.37
N ALA A 157 -13.61 -17.56 18.70
CA ALA A 157 -12.36 -17.02 18.16
C ALA A 157 -12.31 -17.07 16.62
N ALA A 158 -12.80 -18.17 16.03
CA ALA A 158 -12.86 -18.32 14.58
C ALA A 158 -13.88 -17.37 13.92
N LEU A 159 -14.99 -17.04 14.59
CA LEU A 159 -15.94 -16.03 14.09
C LEU A 159 -15.30 -14.65 14.05
N ILE A 160 -14.55 -14.26 15.07
CA ILE A 160 -13.80 -12.98 15.09
C ILE A 160 -12.78 -12.94 13.93
N GLU A 161 -12.07 -14.04 13.68
CA GLU A 161 -11.15 -14.13 12.55
C GLU A 161 -11.87 -13.94 11.21
N ARG A 162 -13.06 -14.52 11.04
CA ARG A 162 -13.88 -14.30 9.83
C ARG A 162 -14.30 -12.84 9.69
N CYS A 163 -14.71 -12.18 10.78
CA CYS A 163 -15.00 -10.74 10.74
C CYS A 163 -13.80 -9.92 10.26
N ALA A 164 -12.58 -10.28 10.68
CA ALA A 164 -11.36 -9.63 10.21
C ALA A 164 -11.13 -9.82 8.71
N LEU A 165 -11.40 -11.02 8.19
CA LEU A 165 -11.30 -11.30 6.75
C LEU A 165 -12.34 -10.52 5.93
N GLU A 166 -13.58 -10.39 6.41
CA GLU A 166 -14.60 -9.60 5.71
C GLU A 166 -14.26 -8.10 5.73
N ALA A 167 -13.75 -7.56 6.85
CA ALA A 167 -13.27 -6.19 6.90
C ALA A 167 -12.16 -5.92 5.87
N GLN A 168 -11.22 -6.87 5.70
CA GLN A 168 -10.17 -6.78 4.69
C GLN A 168 -10.72 -6.82 3.25
N ARG A 169 -11.78 -7.60 2.99
CA ARG A 169 -12.42 -7.60 1.67
C ARG A 169 -13.09 -6.29 1.34
N ILE A 170 -13.69 -5.63 2.34
CA ILE A 170 -14.24 -4.29 2.17
C ILE A 170 -13.12 -3.30 1.86
N ASP A 171 -12.00 -3.36 2.60
CA ASP A 171 -10.82 -2.51 2.32
C ASP A 171 -10.30 -2.69 0.89
N GLU A 172 -10.25 -3.93 0.40
CA GLU A 172 -9.83 -4.23 -0.97
C GLU A 172 -10.83 -3.68 -2.00
N SER A 173 -12.14 -3.82 -1.75
CA SER A 173 -13.19 -3.24 -2.59
C SER A 173 -13.10 -1.72 -2.65
N LEU A 174 -12.91 -1.04 -1.52
CA LEU A 174 -12.74 0.41 -1.44
C LEU A 174 -11.49 0.88 -2.19
N ARG A 175 -10.40 0.10 -2.11
CA ARG A 175 -9.18 0.38 -2.86
C ARG A 175 -9.41 0.25 -4.36
N GLN A 176 -10.08 -0.80 -4.79
CA GLN A 176 -10.39 -1.01 -6.20
C GLN A 176 -11.27 0.11 -6.74
N GLN A 177 -12.30 0.52 -6.00
CA GLN A 177 -13.16 1.65 -6.38
C GLN A 177 -12.37 2.95 -6.58
N ARG A 178 -11.35 3.23 -5.75
CA ARG A 178 -10.48 4.41 -5.95
C ARG A 178 -9.61 4.30 -7.19
N ILE A 179 -9.08 3.11 -7.48
CA ILE A 179 -8.27 2.87 -8.68
C ILE A 179 -9.12 3.05 -9.93
N ASP A 180 -10.33 2.49 -9.92
CA ASP A 180 -11.27 2.59 -11.03
C ASP A 180 -11.71 4.03 -11.26
N ALA A 181 -11.98 4.79 -10.19
CA ALA A 181 -12.32 6.21 -10.27
C ALA A 181 -11.17 7.04 -10.90
N LYS A 182 -9.92 6.82 -10.46
CA LYS A 182 -8.74 7.48 -11.05
C LYS A 182 -8.54 7.11 -12.51
N THR A 183 -8.71 5.83 -12.84
CA THR A 183 -8.57 5.33 -14.22
C THR A 183 -9.64 5.95 -15.12
N ALA A 184 -10.87 6.08 -14.63
CA ALA A 184 -11.95 6.73 -15.37
C ALA A 184 -11.67 8.22 -15.61
N GLU A 185 -11.12 8.92 -14.61
CA GLU A 185 -10.69 10.32 -14.73
C GLU A 185 -9.56 10.48 -15.75
N GLU A 186 -8.51 9.67 -15.67
CA GLU A 186 -7.40 9.67 -16.63
C GLU A 186 -7.87 9.35 -18.05
N ARG A 187 -8.78 8.35 -18.19
CA ARG A 187 -9.39 8.02 -19.48
C ARG A 187 -10.18 9.20 -20.04
N ALA A 188 -10.98 9.88 -19.22
CA ALA A 188 -11.75 11.03 -19.65
C ALA A 188 -10.84 12.17 -20.13
N LYS A 189 -9.73 12.43 -19.40
CA LYS A 189 -8.73 13.43 -19.78
C LYS A 189 -8.04 13.08 -21.10
N LEU A 190 -7.54 11.85 -21.24
CA LEU A 190 -6.86 11.40 -22.46
C LEU A 190 -7.82 11.37 -23.65
N HIS A 191 -9.08 10.97 -23.46
CA HIS A 191 -10.10 11.05 -24.49
C HIS A 191 -10.37 12.50 -24.93
N ALA A 192 -10.44 13.44 -23.99
CA ALA A 192 -10.62 14.85 -24.31
C ALA A 192 -9.42 15.41 -25.10
N GLU A 193 -8.20 15.10 -24.67
CA GLU A 193 -6.96 15.49 -25.37
C GLU A 193 -6.88 14.90 -26.78
N LEU A 194 -7.15 13.59 -26.92
CA LEU A 194 -7.17 12.92 -28.22
C LEU A 194 -8.26 13.51 -29.13
N SER A 195 -9.45 13.79 -28.59
CA SER A 195 -10.53 14.41 -29.36
C SER A 195 -10.15 15.81 -29.84
N ALA A 196 -9.47 16.60 -29.01
CA ALA A 196 -8.96 17.91 -29.39
C ALA A 196 -7.86 17.82 -30.47
N LEU A 197 -6.99 16.81 -30.43
CA LEU A 197 -5.98 16.61 -31.48
C LEU A 197 -6.59 16.15 -32.81
N LEU A 198 -7.59 15.25 -32.77
CA LEU A 198 -8.24 14.74 -33.97
C LEU A 198 -9.16 15.77 -34.63
N TYR A 199 -9.97 16.47 -33.83
CA TYR A 199 -11.05 17.34 -34.33
C TYR A 199 -10.81 18.82 -34.06
N GLY A 200 -9.89 19.20 -33.17
CA GLY A 200 -9.56 20.61 -32.91
C GLY A 200 -8.84 21.30 -34.07
N ILE A 201 -8.31 20.54 -35.03
CA ILE A 201 -7.79 21.08 -36.30
C ILE A 201 -8.96 21.44 -37.25
N GLU A 202 -10.12 20.79 -37.11
CA GLU A 202 -11.33 21.03 -37.91
C GLU A 202 -12.23 22.16 -37.34
N ALA A 203 -11.99 22.60 -36.10
CA ALA A 203 -12.67 23.75 -35.50
C ALA A 203 -11.98 25.10 -35.80
N ALA A 204 -10.78 25.09 -36.41
CA ALA A 204 -10.35 26.24 -37.21
C ALA A 204 -11.28 26.29 -38.43
N PRO A 205 -11.89 27.44 -38.80
CA PRO A 205 -12.63 27.54 -40.05
C PRO A 205 -11.71 26.98 -41.13
N PRO A 206 -12.20 26.13 -42.05
CA PRO A 206 -11.33 25.52 -43.04
C PRO A 206 -10.64 26.67 -43.77
N ALA A 207 -9.34 26.84 -43.53
CA ALA A 207 -8.49 27.22 -44.62
C ALA A 207 -8.74 26.09 -45.62
N GLN A 208 -9.51 26.39 -46.67
CA GLN A 208 -9.73 25.53 -47.81
C GLN A 208 -8.34 25.21 -48.36
N ALA A 209 -7.75 24.15 -47.83
CA ALA A 209 -6.55 23.52 -48.30
C ALA A 209 -6.93 22.04 -48.47
N ALA A 210 -7.84 21.82 -49.42
CA ALA A 210 -7.77 20.61 -50.22
C ALA A 210 -6.30 20.43 -50.61
N SER A 211 -5.72 19.24 -50.39
CA SER A 211 -4.27 19.06 -50.49
C SER A 211 -3.78 19.61 -51.84
N PRO A 212 -3.03 20.73 -51.86
CA PRO A 212 -2.84 21.49 -53.10
C PRO A 212 -1.97 20.72 -54.11
N GLY A 213 -1.30 19.63 -53.69
CA GLY A 213 -0.55 18.76 -54.58
C GLY A 213 -1.43 17.83 -55.42
N THR A 214 -2.37 17.13 -54.80
CA THR A 214 -3.12 16.04 -55.46
C THR A 214 -4.11 16.58 -56.49
N ASP A 215 -4.83 17.66 -56.16
CA ASP A 215 -5.77 18.30 -57.08
C ASP A 215 -5.05 19.02 -58.22
N THR A 216 -3.88 19.61 -57.96
CA THR A 216 -3.04 20.22 -59.00
C THR A 216 -2.50 19.17 -59.96
N VAL A 217 -2.09 18.00 -59.47
CA VAL A 217 -1.62 16.89 -60.31
C VAL A 217 -2.78 16.33 -61.14
N LEU A 218 -3.96 16.11 -60.55
CA LEU A 218 -5.15 15.67 -61.27
C LEU A 218 -5.58 16.67 -62.35
N ALA A 219 -5.59 17.97 -62.05
CA ALA A 219 -5.91 19.02 -63.00
C ALA A 219 -4.89 19.08 -64.15
N ARG A 220 -3.58 18.96 -63.86
CA ARG A 220 -2.54 18.91 -64.90
C ARG A 220 -2.63 17.65 -65.77
N VAL A 221 -2.97 16.50 -65.19
CA VAL A 221 -3.19 15.26 -65.93
C VAL A 221 -4.40 15.37 -66.84
N GLN A 222 -5.49 15.99 -66.38
CA GLN A 222 -6.67 16.24 -67.23
C GLN A 222 -6.34 17.21 -68.37
N ALA A 223 -5.66 18.33 -68.10
CA ALA A 223 -5.23 19.27 -69.12
C ALA A 223 -4.30 18.63 -70.16
N TYR A 224 -3.38 17.75 -69.73
CA TYR A 224 -2.52 16.99 -70.64
C TYR A 224 -3.31 16.03 -71.54
N ARG A 225 -4.29 15.30 -70.97
CA ARG A 225 -5.16 14.39 -71.74
C ARG A 225 -5.98 15.15 -72.78
N GLU A 226 -6.50 16.30 -72.42
CA GLU A 226 -7.31 17.14 -73.30
C GLU A 226 -6.48 17.72 -74.45
N LEU A 227 -5.26 18.18 -74.16
CA LEU A 227 -4.32 18.65 -75.19
C LEU A 227 -3.91 17.51 -76.14
N THR A 228 -3.70 16.31 -75.60
CA THR A 228 -3.32 15.14 -76.40
C THR A 228 -4.45 14.72 -77.34
N GLU A 229 -5.71 14.78 -76.89
CA GLU A 229 -6.84 14.50 -77.76
C GLU A 229 -7.11 15.57 -78.80
N GLN A 230 -6.90 16.86 -78.48
CA GLN A 230 -6.97 17.90 -79.49
C GLN A 230 -5.90 17.73 -80.57
N ILE A 231 -4.67 17.34 -80.19
CA ILE A 231 -3.59 17.02 -81.14
C ILE A 231 -3.93 15.78 -81.97
N ARG A 232 -4.52 14.75 -81.36
CA ARG A 232 -4.94 13.53 -82.08
C ARG A 232 -6.01 13.84 -83.11
N VAL A 233 -7.06 14.56 -82.72
CA VAL A 233 -8.15 14.99 -83.61
C VAL A 233 -7.62 15.88 -84.73
N ALA A 234 -6.75 16.86 -84.42
CA ALA A 234 -6.14 17.72 -85.42
C ALA A 234 -5.28 16.93 -86.43
N ARG A 235 -4.54 15.91 -85.96
CA ARG A 235 -3.77 15.02 -86.86
C ARG A 235 -4.68 14.16 -87.73
N GLU A 236 -5.82 13.69 -87.21
CA GLU A 236 -6.78 12.89 -87.97
C GLU A 236 -7.55 13.72 -89.01
N THR A 237 -7.90 14.98 -88.71
CA THR A 237 -8.50 15.90 -89.68
C THR A 237 -7.50 16.32 -90.76
N THR A 238 -6.26 16.69 -90.40
CA THR A 238 -5.22 17.00 -91.40
C THR A 238 -4.89 15.79 -92.28
N ARG A 239 -4.90 14.56 -91.74
CA ARG A 239 -4.71 13.33 -92.53
C ARG A 239 -5.88 13.03 -93.48
N ARG A 240 -7.12 13.39 -93.11
CA ARG A 240 -8.28 13.30 -93.99
C ARG A 240 -8.28 14.37 -95.08
N GLU A 241 -7.80 15.58 -94.78
CA GLU A 241 -7.69 16.67 -95.76
C GLU A 241 -6.53 16.47 -96.77
N GLN A 242 -5.48 15.73 -96.39
CA GLN A 242 -4.35 15.37 -97.27
C GLN A 242 -4.60 14.13 -98.14
N SER A 243 -5.80 13.54 -98.12
CA SER A 243 -6.20 12.45 -99.01
C SER A 243 -7.33 12.90 -99.95
N PRO A 244 -7.03 13.66 -101.03
CA PRO A 244 -8.01 13.97 -102.05
C PRO A 244 -8.26 12.72 -102.92
N GLY A 245 -9.47 12.17 -102.82
CA GLY A 245 -10.19 11.43 -103.87
C GLY A 245 -9.54 10.17 -104.48
N ALA A 246 -10.22 9.04 -104.32
CA ALA A 246 -10.28 8.02 -105.37
C ALA A 246 -11.61 7.26 -105.30
N GLY A 247 -12.43 7.43 -106.35
CA GLY A 247 -13.43 6.45 -106.82
C GLY A 247 -14.77 6.46 -106.12
#